data_AF-N9AKP9-F1
#
_entry.id   AF-N9AKP9-F1
#
_cell.length_a   1.000
_cell.length_b   1.000
_cell.length_c   1.000
_cell.angle_alpha   90.00
_cell.angle_beta   90.00
_cell.angle_gamma   90.00
#
_symmetry.space_group_name_H-M   'P 1'
#
loop_
_entity.id
_entity.type
_entity.pdbx_description
1 polymer ?
#
loop_
_entity_poly.entity_id
_entity_poly.type
_entity_poly.pdbx_seq_one_letter_code
_entity_poly.pdbx_strand_id
1 'polypeptide(L)' 'MTKEMIDVQVKNQYGKILDVKALLRASAQHRDPSQRLEQQVEYIVVDDEIIRPTIELLFASEQTDCIYRVMEPK' A
#
# COMPACT_ATOMS: atom_id res chain seq x y z
N MET A 1 -4.51 -11.24 -17.40
CA MET A 1 -3.85 -11.30 -16.07
C MET A 1 -4.69 -10.47 -15.13
N THR A 2 -5.29 -11.08 -14.12
CA THR A 2 -6.24 -10.42 -13.22
C THR A 2 -5.47 -9.68 -12.13
N LYS A 3 -5.68 -8.37 -12.02
CA LYS A 3 -5.11 -7.51 -10.99
C LYS A 3 -5.88 -7.74 -9.69
N GLU A 4 -5.23 -8.15 -8.61
CA GLU A 4 -5.87 -8.44 -7.31
C GLU A 4 -5.78 -7.21 -6.38
N MET A 5 -6.96 -6.72 -5.97
CA MET A 5 -7.10 -5.66 -4.97
C MET A 5 -7.39 -6.29 -3.61
N ILE A 6 -6.62 -5.94 -2.59
CA ILE A 6 -6.77 -6.41 -1.22
C ILE A 6 -7.04 -5.25 -0.25
N ASP A 7 -7.61 -5.56 0.91
CA ASP A 7 -7.69 -4.63 2.03
C ASP A 7 -6.39 -4.66 2.83
N VAL A 8 -5.82 -3.47 3.10
CA VAL A 8 -4.62 -3.31 3.92
C VAL A 8 -4.79 -2.15 4.89
N GLN A 9 -4.05 -2.19 5.99
CA GLN A 9 -3.92 -1.04 6.88
C GLN A 9 -2.68 -0.23 6.50
N VAL A 10 -2.83 1.09 6.45
CA VAL A 10 -1.72 2.02 6.31
C VAL A 10 -1.67 2.97 7.49
N LYS A 11 -0.47 3.36 7.90
CA LYS A 11 -0.23 4.36 8.93
C LYS A 11 0.42 5.59 8.31
N ASN A 12 -0.14 6.78 8.58
CA ASN A 12 0.47 8.03 8.12
C ASN A 12 1.56 8.54 9.08
N GLN A 13 2.27 9.61 8.71
CA GLN A 13 3.35 10.18 9.51
C GLN A 13 2.89 10.75 10.87
N TYR A 14 1.61 11.09 11.00
CA TYR A 14 0.99 11.59 12.24
C TYR A 14 0.51 10.47 13.16
N GLY A 15 0.66 9.22 12.73
CA GLY A 15 0.30 8.04 13.51
C GLY A 15 -1.13 7.54 13.34
N LYS A 16 -1.93 8.17 12.48
CA LYS A 16 -3.29 7.72 12.13
C LYS A 16 -3.23 6.46 11.27
N ILE A 17 -4.05 5.47 11.60
CA ILE A 17 -4.21 4.23 10.84
C ILE A 17 -5.48 4.33 10.00
N LEU A 18 -5.41 3.87 8.75
CA LEU A 18 -6.51 3.86 7.78
C LEU A 18 -6.61 2.48 7.15
N ASP A 19 -7.83 1.98 6.99
CA ASP A 19 -8.12 0.81 6.16
C ASP A 19 -8.29 1.28 4.71
N VAL A 20 -7.47 0.75 3.80
CA VAL A 20 -7.39 1.19 2.41
C VAL A 20 -7.30 -0.01 1.47
N LYS A 21 -7.56 0.22 0.19
CA LYS A 21 -7.35 -0.80 -0.84
C LYS A 21 -5.93 -0.72 -1.38
N ALA A 22 -5.32 -1.85 -1.64
CA ALA A 22 -4.02 -1.94 -2.30
C ALA A 22 -4.06 -2.92 -3.47
N LEU A 23 -3.38 -2.58 -4.56
CA LEU A 23 -3.13 -3.49 -5.65
C LEU A 23 -1.82 -4.24 -5.42
N LEU A 24 -1.85 -5.56 -5.54
CA LEU A 24 -0.63 -6.36 -5.59
C LEU A 24 0.01 -6.33 -6.98
N ARG A 25 1.34 -6.28 -7.04
CA ARG A 25 2.10 -6.39 -8.28
C ARG A 25 1.76 -7.70 -8.98
N ALA A 26 1.74 -7.69 -10.32
CA ALA A 26 1.44 -8.88 -11.11
C ALA A 26 2.36 -10.09 -10.84
N SER A 27 3.57 -9.86 -10.32
CA SER A 27 4.49 -10.92 -9.87
C SER A 27 4.11 -11.55 -8.52
N ALA A 28 3.34 -10.84 -7.70
CA ALA A 28 2.85 -11.26 -6.39
C ALA A 28 1.41 -11.79 -6.50
N GLN A 29 1.14 -12.61 -7.53
CA GLN A 29 -0.18 -13.22 -7.83
C GLN A 29 -0.88 -13.83 -6.59
N HIS A 30 -0.10 -14.23 -5.59
CA HIS A 30 -0.54 -14.48 -4.23
C HIS A 30 0.43 -13.81 -3.27
N ARG A 31 -0.09 -13.38 -2.11
CA ARG A 31 0.71 -12.81 -1.02
C ARG A 31 1.82 -13.80 -0.65
N ASP A 32 3.05 -13.49 -1.03
CA ASP A 32 4.23 -14.27 -0.69
C ASP A 32 4.55 -14.00 0.79
N PRO A 33 4.40 -15.01 1.68
CA PRO A 33 4.66 -14.82 3.10
C PRO A 33 6.15 -14.57 3.41
N SER A 34 7.06 -14.79 2.44
CA SER A 34 8.50 -14.52 2.60
C SER A 34 8.88 -13.06 2.31
N GLN A 35 8.00 -12.28 1.69
CA GLN A 35 8.22 -10.88 1.36
C GLN A 35 7.33 -9.97 2.19
N ARG A 36 7.84 -8.78 2.53
CA ARG A 36 7.02 -7.79 3.25
C ARG A 36 5.89 -7.30 2.37
N LEU A 37 4.75 -6.97 2.96
CA LEU A 37 3.56 -6.57 2.21
C LEU A 37 3.83 -5.31 1.35
N GLU A 38 4.53 -4.31 1.88
CA GLU A 38 4.90 -3.09 1.16
C GLU A 38 5.74 -3.34 -0.12
N GLN A 39 6.47 -4.46 -0.19
CA GLN A 39 7.28 -4.83 -1.37
C GLN A 39 6.42 -5.42 -2.49
N GLN A 40 5.29 -6.01 -2.11
CA GLN A 40 4.37 -6.69 -3.01
C GLN A 40 3.28 -5.75 -3.54
N VAL A 41 3.11 -4.58 -2.92
CA VAL A 41 2.13 -3.57 -3.34
C VAL A 41 2.65 -2.79 -4.56
N GLU A 42 1.80 -2.66 -5.56
CA GLU A 42 1.99 -1.81 -6.74
C GLU A 42 1.53 -0.38 -6.48
N TYR A 43 0.35 -0.22 -5.86
CA TYR A 43 -0.17 1.06 -5.38
C TYR A 43 -1.21 0.85 -4.27
N ILE A 44 -1.44 1.90 -3.48
CA ILE A 44 -2.58 2.00 -2.55
C ILE A 44 -3.59 3.02 -3.06
N VAL A 45 -4.83 2.93 -2.59
CA VAL A 45 -5.90 3.91 -2.86
C VAL A 45 -6.32 4.56 -1.56
N VAL A 46 -6.06 5.87 -1.42
CA VAL A 46 -6.43 6.66 -0.24
C VAL A 46 -7.24 7.85 -0.71
N ASP A 47 -8.46 8.04 -0.17
CA ASP A 47 -9.35 9.15 -0.56
C ASP A 47 -9.47 9.32 -2.09
N ASP A 48 -9.68 8.19 -2.80
CA ASP A 48 -9.73 8.08 -4.27
C ASP A 48 -8.43 8.42 -5.04
N GLU A 49 -7.33 8.73 -4.33
CA GLU A 49 -6.00 8.92 -4.90
C GLU A 49 -5.25 7.59 -5.05
N ILE A 50 -4.69 7.33 -6.25
CA ILE A 50 -3.79 6.21 -6.49
C ILE A 50 -2.36 6.63 -6.14
N ILE A 51 -1.84 6.11 -5.04
CA ILE A 51 -0.50 6.44 -4.54
C ILE A 51 0.43 5.27 -4.81
N ARG A 52 1.52 5.53 -5.54
CA ARG A 52 2.57 4.52 -5.82
C ARG A 52 3.69 4.61 -4.78
N PRO A 53 4.38 3.50 -4.51
CA PRO A 53 5.49 3.50 -3.56
C PRO A 53 6.67 4.30 -4.13
N THR A 54 7.35 5.03 -3.25
CA THR A 54 8.67 5.60 -3.50
C THR A 54 9.75 4.52 -3.41
N ILE A 55 11.01 4.90 -3.64
CA ILE A 55 12.17 4.01 -3.48
C ILE A 55 12.32 3.47 -2.04
N GLU A 56 11.76 4.16 -1.04
CA GLU A 56 11.82 3.77 0.37
C GLU A 56 10.62 2.91 0.80
N LEU A 57 9.77 2.47 -0.14
CA LEU A 57 8.52 1.73 0.11
C LEU A 57 7.51 2.52 0.95
N LEU A 58 7.58 3.85 0.88
CA LEU A 58 6.61 4.78 1.43
C LEU A 58 5.67 5.25 0.32
N PHE A 59 4.45 5.64 0.69
CA PHE A 59 3.42 6.07 -0.24
C PHE A 59 3.09 7.53 0.05
N ALA A 60 3.64 8.45 -0.74
CA ALA A 60 3.45 9.89 -0.56
C ALA A 60 2.28 10.39 -1.42
N SER A 61 1.23 10.90 -0.78
CA SER A 61 0.10 11.56 -1.42
C SER A 61 0.54 12.91 -1.97
N GLU A 62 0.19 13.20 -3.22
CA GLU A 62 0.39 14.51 -3.85
C GLU A 62 -0.73 15.48 -3.48
N GLN A 63 -1.89 14.97 -3.02
CA GLN A 63 -3.05 15.80 -2.67
C GLN A 63 -3.02 16.33 -1.24
N THR A 64 -2.46 15.55 -0.31
CA THR A 64 -2.58 15.81 1.13
C THR A 64 -1.24 16.02 1.84
N ASP A 65 -0.12 15.90 1.11
CA ASP A 65 1.25 15.85 1.66
C ASP A 65 1.42 14.77 2.77
N CYS A 66 0.53 13.78 2.82
CA CYS A 66 0.61 12.66 3.75
C CYS A 66 1.54 11.57 3.20
N ILE A 67 2.33 10.99 4.09
CA ILE A 67 3.20 9.85 3.80
C ILE A 67 2.65 8.66 4.55
N TYR A 68 2.29 7.62 3.81
CA TYR A 68 1.73 6.39 4.33
C TYR A 68 2.74 5.24 4.28
N ARG A 69 2.67 4.38 5.29
CA ARG A 69 3.39 3.11 5.34
C ARG A 69 2.38 1.97 5.47
N VAL A 70 2.49 0.96 4.63
CA VAL A 70 1.69 -0.26 4.72
C VAL A 70 2.06 -1.02 6.00
N MET A 71 1.04 -1.49 6.71
CA MET A 71 1.18 -2.30 7.91
C MET A 71 0.97 -3.76 7.56
N GLU A 72 1.78 -4.64 8.15
CA GLU A 72 1.53 -6.07 8.05
C GLU A 72 0.31 -6.44 8.92
N PRO A 73 -0.66 -7.19 8.39
CA PRO A 73 -1.71 -7.79 9.22
C PRO A 73 -1.07 -8.71 10.26
N LYS A 74 -1.49 -8.55 11.51
CA LYS A 74 -1.08 -9.36 12.66
C LYS A 74 -1.62 -10.78 12.57
#